data_AF-A0A978VB42-F1
#
_entry.id   AF-A0A978VB42-F1
#
_cell.length_a   1.000
_cell.length_b   1.000
_cell.length_c   1.000
_cell.angle_alpha   90.00
_cell.angle_beta   90.00
_cell.angle_gamma   90.00
#
_symmetry.space_group_name_H-M   'P 1'
#
loop_
_entity.id
_entity.type
_entity.pdbx_description
1 polymer ?
#
loop_
_entity_poly.entity_id
_entity_poly.type
_entity_poly.pdbx_seq_one_letter_code
_entity_poly.pdbx_strand_id
1 'polypeptide(L)'
;MLNDSSMATQHRQQHDQNKNGGLKGTGSVIVIMVPFSLQSHMNQLLQLSCLISSYNVPVHYLGSTFCNSQSIFASHSSLFSNNFPQARRVVIIHDVLTSSAVQDARSVANAESYTFNCASAFNIFSHYWEEMGKPSQIGGHEISIPINNLYLPSVLEGLTPESIRKMDHEYQFLGSRSGELYNTSRSIEGNFLGLLSKLTETTISNEKKINIWAMGPLNPVTISSKVSSTGRRDKCLEWLDNQKPNSVMYICFGTTISMTNDQIEQVAVGLEQSGTKFIWVFRDADKGDHCTRARACCRSPSLPQGKSVRTLMASDEGDEMRKRAADLGAALRTSTDEGGVSRMEWDSFVKHILRS
;
A
#
# COMPACT_ATOMS: atom_id res chain seq x y z
N MET A 1 -64.03 22.85 -4.72
CA MET A 1 -62.94 21.96 -5.20
C MET A 1 -62.32 22.61 -6.42
N LEU A 2 -61.23 23.34 -6.20
CA LEU A 2 -60.19 23.78 -7.14
C LEU A 2 -59.25 24.72 -6.35
N ASN A 3 -57.95 24.63 -6.65
CA ASN A 3 -56.84 25.50 -6.24
C ASN A 3 -56.35 25.47 -4.78
N ASP A 4 -55.23 24.75 -4.55
CA ASP A 4 -54.16 25.17 -3.62
C ASP A 4 -52.92 24.24 -3.70
N SER A 5 -52.27 24.13 -4.87
CA SER A 5 -50.93 23.49 -4.95
C SER A 5 -49.90 24.18 -5.84
N SER A 6 -50.18 25.41 -6.30
CA SER A 6 -49.29 26.13 -7.22
C SER A 6 -48.33 27.13 -6.56
N MET A 7 -48.43 27.40 -5.25
CA MET A 7 -47.57 28.41 -4.57
C MET A 7 -46.48 27.83 -3.65
N ALA A 8 -46.51 26.54 -3.32
CA ALA A 8 -45.48 25.92 -2.48
C ALA A 8 -44.22 25.46 -3.25
N THR A 9 -44.29 25.41 -4.59
CA THR A 9 -43.20 24.85 -5.42
C THR A 9 -42.25 25.92 -5.97
N GLN A 10 -42.62 27.20 -5.94
CA GLN A 10 -41.75 28.30 -6.41
C GLN A 10 -40.81 28.85 -5.33
N HIS A 11 -41.15 28.74 -4.03
CA HIS A 11 -40.25 29.19 -2.96
C HIS A 11 -39.14 28.19 -2.61
N ARG A 12 -39.24 26.93 -3.05
CA ARG A 12 -38.19 25.91 -2.84
C ARG A 12 -37.16 25.85 -3.98
N GLN A 13 -37.41 26.50 -5.11
CA GLN A 13 -36.47 26.57 -6.24
C GLN A 13 -35.59 27.84 -6.25
N GLN A 14 -35.89 28.84 -5.43
CA GLN A 14 -35.05 30.05 -5.30
C GLN A 14 -34.04 30.01 -4.15
N HIS A 15 -34.15 29.06 -3.21
CA HIS A 15 -33.25 28.98 -2.06
C HIS A 15 -32.01 28.08 -2.26
N ASP A 16 -31.97 27.29 -3.34
CA ASP A 16 -30.81 26.45 -3.72
C ASP A 16 -29.92 27.05 -4.82
N GLN A 17 -30.26 28.23 -5.36
CA GLN A 17 -29.44 28.90 -6.38
C GLN A 17 -28.34 29.82 -5.83
N ASN A 18 -28.20 29.96 -4.50
CA ASN A 18 -27.27 30.94 -3.91
C ASN A 18 -26.13 30.35 -3.05
N LYS A 19 -25.74 29.08 -3.30
CA LYS A 19 -24.49 28.49 -2.77
C LYS A 19 -23.47 28.12 -3.84
N ASN A 20 -23.61 28.63 -5.06
CA ASN A 20 -22.52 28.63 -6.05
C ASN A 20 -21.76 29.96 -6.00
N GLY A 21 -21.13 30.22 -4.84
CA GLY A 21 -20.01 31.14 -4.73
C GLY A 21 -18.81 30.48 -5.39
N GLY A 22 -18.41 30.99 -6.54
CA GLY A 22 -17.58 30.28 -7.51
C GLY A 22 -16.16 29.95 -7.07
N LEU A 23 -15.72 28.77 -7.49
CA LEU A 23 -14.42 28.58 -8.10
C LEU A 23 -14.66 28.26 -9.58
N LYS A 24 -14.81 29.29 -10.40
CA LYS A 24 -14.61 29.17 -11.85
C LYS A 24 -13.11 29.10 -12.10
N GLY A 25 -12.65 27.98 -12.64
CA GLY A 25 -11.42 27.89 -13.43
C GLY A 25 -10.37 26.92 -12.93
N THR A 26 -10.49 25.63 -13.28
CA THR A 26 -9.35 24.80 -13.68
C THR A 26 -9.80 23.86 -14.79
N GLY A 27 -9.07 23.79 -15.90
CA GLY A 27 -9.31 22.74 -16.89
C GLY A 27 -9.13 21.37 -16.21
N SER A 28 -10.18 20.54 -16.23
CA SER A 28 -10.37 19.37 -15.38
C SER A 28 -9.18 18.39 -15.44
N VAL A 29 -8.51 18.18 -14.31
CA VAL A 29 -7.54 17.09 -14.12
C VAL A 29 -8.31 15.87 -13.64
N ILE A 30 -8.10 14.72 -14.27
CA ILE A 30 -8.68 13.44 -13.82
C ILE A 30 -7.57 12.49 -13.42
N VAL A 31 -7.84 11.66 -12.42
CA VAL A 31 -6.90 10.62 -11.96
C VAL A 31 -7.51 9.25 -12.23
N ILE A 32 -6.72 8.35 -12.79
CA ILE A 32 -7.08 6.96 -13.07
C ILE A 32 -6.19 6.06 -12.22
N MET A 33 -6.78 5.16 -11.45
CA MET A 33 -6.11 4.17 -10.62
C MET A 33 -6.18 2.80 -11.28
N VAL A 34 -5.03 2.15 -11.46
CA VAL A 34 -4.91 0.81 -12.06
C VAL A 34 -4.19 -0.12 -11.07
N PRO A 35 -4.92 -0.85 -10.22
CA PRO A 35 -4.32 -1.73 -9.23
C PRO A 35 -3.99 -3.12 -9.76
N PHE A 36 -3.02 -3.75 -9.09
CA PHE A 36 -2.87 -5.20 -9.15
C PHE A 36 -3.93 -5.88 -8.28
N SER A 37 -4.53 -6.97 -8.76
CA SER A 37 -5.71 -7.62 -8.14
C SER A 37 -5.44 -8.30 -6.80
N LEU A 38 -4.22 -8.28 -6.27
CA LEU A 38 -3.94 -8.77 -4.93
C LEU A 38 -4.40 -7.77 -3.86
N GLN A 39 -5.00 -8.28 -2.79
CA GLN A 39 -5.60 -7.47 -1.73
C GLN A 39 -4.62 -6.46 -1.11
N SER A 40 -3.36 -6.85 -0.91
CA SER A 40 -2.31 -5.96 -0.36
C SER A 40 -1.98 -4.78 -1.27
N HIS A 41 -2.13 -4.94 -2.59
CA HIS A 41 -1.91 -3.89 -3.60
C HIS A 41 -3.16 -3.00 -3.72
N MET A 42 -4.33 -3.62 -3.86
CA MET A 42 -5.61 -2.92 -3.97
C MET A 42 -5.87 -1.99 -2.78
N ASN A 43 -5.64 -2.46 -1.55
CA ASN A 43 -5.90 -1.66 -0.36
C ASN A 43 -5.06 -0.38 -0.34
N GLN A 44 -3.79 -0.45 -0.75
CA GLN A 44 -2.90 0.72 -0.74
C GLN A 44 -3.30 1.76 -1.79
N LEU A 45 -3.64 1.32 -3.00
CA LEU A 45 -4.13 2.20 -4.06
C LEU A 45 -5.50 2.79 -3.72
N LEU A 46 -6.37 2.03 -3.05
CA LEU A 46 -7.64 2.54 -2.56
C LEU A 46 -7.42 3.69 -1.55
N GLN A 47 -6.53 3.51 -0.57
CA GLN A 47 -6.20 4.59 0.37
C GLN A 47 -5.62 5.81 -0.33
N LEU A 48 -4.71 5.59 -1.28
CA LEU A 48 -4.16 6.66 -2.12
C LEU A 48 -5.28 7.39 -2.88
N SER A 49 -6.25 6.65 -3.45
CA SER A 49 -7.38 7.23 -4.17
C SER A 49 -8.25 8.10 -3.27
N CYS A 50 -8.49 7.68 -2.02
CA CYS A 50 -9.25 8.46 -1.05
C CYS A 50 -8.53 9.76 -0.69
N LEU A 51 -7.21 9.70 -0.51
CA LEU A 51 -6.39 10.87 -0.23
C LEU A 51 -6.40 11.86 -1.40
N ILE A 52 -6.24 11.40 -2.64
CA ILE A 52 -6.31 12.28 -3.83
C ILE A 52 -7.71 12.89 -3.97
N SER A 53 -8.75 12.08 -3.81
CA SER A 53 -10.14 12.53 -3.93
C SER A 53 -10.50 13.62 -2.91
N SER A 54 -9.85 13.63 -1.74
CA SER A 54 -10.04 14.68 -0.72
C SER A 54 -9.66 16.09 -1.20
N TYR A 55 -8.89 16.22 -2.28
CA TYR A 55 -8.55 17.49 -2.93
C TYR A 55 -9.53 17.89 -4.04
N ASN A 56 -10.74 17.30 -4.05
CA ASN A 56 -11.77 17.50 -5.08
C ASN A 56 -11.32 17.12 -6.50
N VAL A 57 -10.43 16.13 -6.60
CA VAL A 57 -9.97 15.57 -7.88
C VAL A 57 -10.81 14.35 -8.22
N PRO A 58 -11.43 14.27 -9.41
CA PRO A 58 -12.10 13.05 -9.87
C PRO A 58 -11.13 11.89 -9.96
N VAL A 59 -11.43 10.79 -9.26
CA VAL A 59 -10.65 9.55 -9.29
C VAL A 59 -11.49 8.42 -9.86
N HIS A 60 -10.97 7.74 -10.88
CA HIS A 60 -11.60 6.58 -11.51
C HIS A 60 -10.77 5.33 -11.26
N TYR A 61 -11.41 4.26 -10.79
CA TYR A 61 -10.74 3.00 -10.48
C TYR A 61 -11.01 1.99 -11.60
N LEU A 62 -9.96 1.55 -12.29
CA LEU A 62 -10.06 0.56 -13.35
C LEU A 62 -9.80 -0.83 -12.78
N GLY A 63 -10.87 -1.55 -12.46
CA GLY A 63 -10.81 -2.93 -11.97
C GLY A 63 -10.42 -3.92 -13.08
N SER A 64 -9.54 -4.86 -12.74
CA SER A 64 -9.13 -5.94 -13.63
C SER A 64 -10.16 -7.08 -13.66
N THR A 65 -11.09 -7.02 -14.61
CA THR A 65 -11.65 -8.25 -15.22
C THR A 65 -10.85 -8.67 -16.47
N PHE A 66 -9.76 -7.96 -16.80
CA PHE A 66 -8.98 -8.14 -18.03
C PHE A 66 -7.46 -8.10 -17.75
N CYS A 67 -6.94 -9.11 -17.04
CA CYS A 67 -5.52 -9.46 -17.09
C CYS A 67 -5.23 -10.48 -18.21
N ASN A 68 -5.99 -10.46 -19.30
CA ASN A 68 -5.63 -11.15 -20.54
C ASN A 68 -5.03 -10.11 -21.51
N SER A 69 -3.71 -9.93 -21.41
CA SER A 69 -2.78 -9.63 -22.50
C SER A 69 -3.07 -8.48 -23.48
N GLN A 70 -4.01 -7.57 -23.20
CA GLN A 70 -4.26 -6.40 -24.04
C GLN A 70 -4.10 -5.12 -23.23
N SER A 71 -3.35 -4.18 -23.80
CA SER A 71 -3.25 -2.80 -23.31
C SER A 71 -4.63 -2.27 -22.98
N ILE A 72 -4.83 -1.84 -21.73
CA ILE A 72 -6.08 -1.20 -21.31
C ILE A 72 -6.30 0.02 -22.19
N PHE A 73 -5.25 0.76 -22.53
CA PHE A 73 -5.35 1.97 -23.33
C PHE A 73 -5.58 1.75 -24.82
N ALA A 74 -5.09 0.67 -25.45
CA ALA A 74 -5.43 0.40 -26.85
C ALA A 74 -6.93 0.12 -27.02
N SER A 75 -7.48 -0.77 -26.17
CA SER A 75 -8.89 -1.17 -26.22
C SER A 75 -9.86 -0.12 -25.65
N HIS A 76 -9.36 0.79 -24.79
CA HIS A 76 -10.17 1.84 -24.13
C HIS A 76 -9.79 3.26 -24.57
N SER A 77 -8.94 3.45 -25.58
CA SER A 77 -8.59 4.77 -26.15
C SER A 77 -9.85 5.54 -26.54
N SER A 78 -10.85 4.84 -27.09
CA SER A 78 -12.20 5.33 -27.36
C SER A 78 -12.99 5.65 -26.09
N LEU A 79 -12.88 4.87 -25.02
CA LEU A 79 -13.51 5.16 -23.73
C LEU A 79 -12.88 6.37 -23.04
N PHE A 80 -11.58 6.60 -23.15
CA PHE A 80 -10.94 7.79 -22.58
C PHE A 80 -11.28 9.06 -23.37
N SER A 81 -11.23 8.98 -24.70
CA SER A 81 -11.62 10.09 -25.58
C SER A 81 -13.12 10.38 -25.54
N ASN A 82 -13.98 9.36 -25.39
CA ASN A 82 -15.45 9.53 -25.32
C ASN A 82 -15.96 9.89 -23.91
N ASN A 83 -15.38 9.36 -22.83
CA ASN A 83 -15.83 9.69 -21.47
C ASN A 83 -15.16 10.94 -20.90
N PHE A 84 -13.97 11.32 -21.39
CA PHE A 84 -13.24 12.48 -20.89
C PHE A 84 -12.73 13.44 -21.99
N PRO A 85 -13.55 13.83 -22.99
CA PRO A 85 -13.12 14.73 -24.06
C PRO A 85 -12.75 16.14 -23.56
N GLN A 86 -13.14 16.49 -22.33
CA GLN A 86 -12.90 17.79 -21.69
C GLN A 86 -11.78 17.76 -20.63
N ALA A 87 -11.16 16.61 -20.38
CA ALA A 87 -10.07 16.53 -19.41
C ALA A 87 -8.82 17.20 -19.98
N ARG A 88 -8.35 18.24 -19.30
CA ARG A 88 -7.12 18.95 -19.67
C ARG A 88 -5.90 18.05 -19.47
N ARG A 89 -5.91 17.24 -18.42
CA ARG A 89 -4.81 16.34 -18.05
C ARG A 89 -5.36 15.06 -17.46
N VAL A 90 -4.75 13.94 -17.84
CA VAL A 90 -5.07 12.60 -17.37
C VAL A 90 -3.86 12.07 -16.60
N VAL A 91 -4.04 11.81 -15.31
CA VAL A 91 -2.98 11.29 -14.45
C VAL A 91 -3.28 9.82 -14.17
N ILE A 92 -2.40 8.92 -14.57
CA ILE A 92 -2.59 7.48 -14.43
C ILE A 92 -1.64 7.00 -13.34
N ILE A 93 -2.17 6.49 -12.24
CA ILE A 93 -1.40 5.88 -11.17
C ILE A 93 -1.66 4.38 -11.23
N HIS A 94 -0.60 3.61 -11.49
CA HIS A 94 -0.70 2.17 -11.67
C HIS A 94 0.22 1.42 -10.73
N ASP A 95 -0.16 0.22 -10.35
CA ASP A 95 0.72 -0.69 -9.62
C ASP A 95 1.91 -1.11 -10.51
N VAL A 96 3.07 -1.30 -9.90
CA VAL A 96 4.28 -1.79 -10.58
C VAL A 96 4.05 -3.09 -11.34
N LEU A 97 3.20 -3.98 -10.83
CA LEU A 97 2.83 -5.26 -11.47
C LEU A 97 1.70 -5.13 -12.52
N THR A 98 1.35 -3.91 -12.90
CA THR A 98 0.36 -3.60 -13.96
C THR A 98 0.91 -2.59 -14.99
N SER A 99 2.23 -2.46 -15.08
CA SER A 99 2.91 -1.50 -15.95
C SER A 99 2.61 -1.73 -17.43
N SER A 100 2.48 -3.00 -17.87
CA SER A 100 2.13 -3.36 -19.24
C SER A 100 0.75 -2.83 -19.65
N ALA A 101 -0.18 -2.71 -18.71
CA ALA A 101 -1.55 -2.27 -18.96
C ALA A 101 -1.64 -0.79 -19.36
N VAL A 102 -0.64 0.01 -18.99
CA VAL A 102 -0.59 1.46 -19.23
C VAL A 102 0.47 1.86 -20.26
N GLN A 103 1.06 0.90 -20.98
CA GLN A 103 2.14 1.15 -21.94
C GLN A 103 1.79 2.20 -23.01
N ASP A 104 0.51 2.32 -23.38
CA ASP A 104 0.04 3.25 -24.41
C ASP A 104 -0.29 4.64 -23.85
N ALA A 105 -0.20 4.86 -22.54
CA ALA A 105 -0.39 6.17 -21.93
C ALA A 105 0.52 7.23 -22.57
N ARG A 106 1.73 6.86 -22.99
CA ARG A 106 2.68 7.74 -23.69
C ARG A 106 2.18 8.27 -25.04
N SER A 107 1.23 7.59 -25.67
CA SER A 107 0.65 7.99 -26.96
C SER A 107 -0.45 9.03 -26.80
N VAL A 108 -0.93 9.24 -25.57
CA VAL A 108 -1.98 10.20 -25.24
C VAL A 108 -1.31 11.50 -24.80
N ALA A 109 -1.42 12.54 -25.62
CA ALA A 109 -0.65 13.79 -25.48
C ALA A 109 -0.84 14.51 -24.13
N ASN A 110 -1.99 14.33 -23.48
CA ASN A 110 -2.32 14.94 -22.19
C ASN A 110 -2.33 13.93 -21.02
N ALA A 111 -1.74 12.74 -21.20
CA ALA A 111 -1.65 11.72 -20.16
C ALA A 111 -0.22 11.60 -19.59
N GLU A 112 -0.14 11.40 -18.28
CA GLU A 112 1.10 11.10 -17.58
C GLU A 112 0.88 9.88 -16.68
N SER A 113 1.78 8.90 -16.76
CA SER A 113 1.76 7.69 -15.93
C SER A 113 2.72 7.80 -14.76
N TYR A 114 2.29 7.32 -13.59
CA TYR A 114 3.06 7.25 -12.36
C TYR A 114 2.97 5.83 -11.82
N THR A 115 4.12 5.25 -11.50
CA THR A 115 4.18 3.90 -10.94
C THR A 115 4.10 3.97 -9.43
N PHE A 116 3.20 3.18 -8.85
CA PHE A 116 3.06 3.01 -7.42
C PHE A 116 3.78 1.75 -6.94
N ASN A 117 4.75 1.96 -6.06
CA ASN A 117 5.54 0.95 -5.39
C ASN A 117 4.95 0.70 -3.99
N CYS A 118 4.28 -0.45 -3.87
CA CYS A 118 3.68 -0.93 -2.63
C CYS A 118 4.67 -1.68 -1.73
N ALA A 119 5.83 -2.06 -2.27
CA ALA A 119 6.93 -2.66 -1.53
C ALA A 119 7.87 -1.59 -0.96
N SER A 120 8.66 -1.97 0.03
CA SER A 120 9.62 -1.05 0.66
C SER A 120 10.71 -0.63 -0.35
N ALA A 121 11.22 0.60 -0.21
CA ALA A 121 12.29 1.10 -1.08
C ALA A 121 13.56 0.25 -0.93
N PHE A 122 13.83 -0.25 0.28
CA PHE A 122 14.89 -1.22 0.52
C PHE A 122 14.75 -2.48 -0.33
N ASN A 123 13.56 -3.08 -0.37
CA ASN A 123 13.32 -4.34 -1.09
C ASN A 123 13.54 -4.15 -2.60
N ILE A 124 12.98 -3.08 -3.15
CA ILE A 124 13.08 -2.73 -4.57
C ILE A 124 14.54 -2.46 -4.93
N PHE A 125 15.25 -1.67 -4.13
CA PHE A 125 16.67 -1.41 -4.35
C PHE A 125 17.50 -2.70 -4.30
N SER A 126 17.27 -3.54 -3.29
CA SER A 126 18.02 -4.79 -3.10
C SER A 126 17.86 -5.71 -4.28
N HIS A 127 16.64 -5.84 -4.82
CA HIS A 127 16.38 -6.62 -6.03
C HIS A 127 17.23 -6.14 -7.22
N TYR A 128 17.18 -4.86 -7.57
CA TYR A 128 18.00 -4.33 -8.68
C TYR A 128 19.50 -4.42 -8.41
N TRP A 129 19.92 -4.22 -7.16
CA TRP A 129 21.32 -4.32 -6.77
C TRP A 129 21.84 -5.75 -6.92
N GLU A 130 21.03 -6.77 -6.60
CA GLU A 130 21.33 -8.17 -6.86
C GLU A 130 21.47 -8.47 -8.35
N GLU A 131 20.54 -8.00 -9.18
CA GLU A 131 20.57 -8.21 -10.63
C GLU A 131 21.82 -7.62 -11.30
N MET A 132 22.30 -6.48 -10.81
CA MET A 132 23.53 -5.85 -11.29
C MET A 132 24.82 -6.53 -10.81
N GLY A 133 24.73 -7.63 -10.04
CA GLY A 133 25.89 -8.32 -9.48
C GLY A 133 26.50 -7.62 -8.27
N LYS A 134 25.70 -6.89 -7.49
CA LYS A 134 26.07 -6.22 -6.24
C LYS A 134 27.26 -5.26 -6.38
N PRO A 135 27.20 -4.26 -7.29
CA PRO A 135 28.27 -3.30 -7.46
C PRO A 135 28.54 -2.51 -6.17
N SER A 136 29.79 -2.12 -5.92
CA SER A 136 30.16 -1.31 -4.75
C SER A 136 29.77 0.17 -4.90
N GLN A 137 29.44 0.61 -6.12
CA GLN A 137 29.08 1.98 -6.44
C GLN A 137 27.92 2.04 -7.45
N ILE A 138 27.06 3.05 -7.32
CA ILE A 138 25.99 3.39 -8.29
C ILE A 138 26.07 4.87 -8.60
N GLY A 139 26.19 5.22 -9.89
CA GLY A 139 26.31 6.62 -10.33
C GLY A 139 27.51 7.36 -9.70
N GLY A 140 28.63 6.67 -9.50
CA GLY A 140 29.83 7.23 -8.86
C GLY A 140 29.76 7.42 -7.34
N HIS A 141 28.67 6.96 -6.70
CA HIS A 141 28.52 7.01 -5.25
C HIS A 141 28.72 5.64 -4.61
N GLU A 142 29.53 5.61 -3.56
CA GLU A 142 29.74 4.41 -2.75
C GLU A 142 28.45 4.01 -2.03
N ILE A 143 28.15 2.70 -2.06
CA ILE A 143 27.03 2.13 -1.32
C ILE A 143 27.50 1.90 0.12
N SER A 144 27.40 2.94 0.96
CA SER A 144 27.82 2.89 2.37
C SER A 144 26.83 2.18 3.30
N ILE A 145 25.91 1.37 2.76
CA ILE A 145 24.90 0.67 3.56
C ILE A 145 25.49 -0.69 3.96
N PRO A 146 25.37 -1.13 5.22
CA PRO A 146 25.87 -2.43 5.68
C PRO A 146 25.00 -3.59 5.17
N ILE A 147 24.73 -3.65 3.86
CA ILE A 147 23.98 -4.74 3.22
C ILE A 147 24.82 -6.01 3.17
N ASN A 148 26.15 -5.87 3.09
CA ASN A 148 27.09 -6.99 2.96
C ASN A 148 27.08 -7.97 4.16
N ASN A 149 26.57 -7.54 5.32
CA ASN A 149 26.49 -8.37 6.53
C ASN A 149 25.07 -8.83 6.87
N LEU A 150 24.06 -8.41 6.11
CA LEU A 150 22.71 -8.95 6.25
C LEU A 150 22.57 -10.15 5.33
N TYR A 151 22.28 -11.32 5.91
CA TYR A 151 21.68 -12.40 5.12
C TYR A 151 20.30 -11.93 4.69
N LEU A 152 20.22 -11.43 3.46
CA LEU A 152 18.97 -11.18 2.77
C LEU A 152 18.66 -12.44 1.97
N PRO A 153 17.62 -13.20 2.34
CA PRO A 153 17.00 -14.12 1.39
C PRO A 153 16.78 -13.32 0.11
N SER A 154 17.16 -13.86 -1.05
CA SER A 154 16.89 -13.15 -2.30
C SER A 154 15.41 -12.76 -2.34
N VAL A 155 15.09 -11.58 -2.87
CA VAL A 155 13.67 -11.16 -3.01
C VAL A 155 12.86 -12.19 -3.80
N LEU A 156 13.54 -13.02 -4.60
CA LEU A 156 12.97 -14.11 -5.39
C LEU A 156 12.83 -15.43 -4.61
N GLU A 157 13.51 -15.58 -3.46
CA GLU A 157 13.40 -16.78 -2.61
C GLU A 157 11.98 -16.85 -2.02
N GLY A 158 11.19 -17.77 -2.54
CA GLY A 158 9.78 -17.97 -2.17
C GLY A 158 8.77 -17.55 -3.25
N LEU A 159 9.22 -16.93 -4.35
CA LEU A 159 8.36 -16.68 -5.51
C LEU A 159 8.36 -17.88 -6.47
N THR A 160 7.20 -18.14 -7.07
CA THR A 160 7.11 -19.15 -8.14
C THR A 160 7.82 -18.64 -9.40
N PRO A 161 8.39 -19.52 -10.25
CA PRO A 161 9.01 -19.10 -11.52
C PRO A 161 8.07 -18.30 -12.42
N GLU A 162 6.76 -18.56 -12.36
CA GLU A 162 5.73 -17.78 -13.06
C GLU A 162 5.60 -16.36 -12.52
N SER A 163 5.66 -16.18 -11.20
CA SER A 163 5.61 -14.86 -10.57
C SER A 163 6.84 -14.03 -10.94
N ILE A 164 8.02 -14.66 -10.98
CA ILE A 164 9.27 -14.03 -11.41
C ILE A 164 9.15 -13.58 -12.87
N ARG A 165 8.78 -14.48 -13.80
CA ARG A 165 8.60 -14.13 -15.22
C ARG A 165 7.59 -13.01 -15.43
N LYS A 166 6.49 -13.01 -14.67
CA LYS A 166 5.48 -11.95 -14.73
C LYS A 166 6.06 -10.63 -14.25
N MET A 167 6.78 -10.64 -13.15
CA MET A 167 7.42 -9.46 -12.60
C MET A 167 8.46 -8.87 -13.58
N ASP A 168 9.33 -9.71 -14.16
CA ASP A 168 10.30 -9.32 -15.18
C ASP A 168 9.62 -8.69 -16.40
N HIS A 169 8.52 -9.31 -16.86
CA HIS A 169 7.72 -8.78 -17.96
C HIS A 169 7.16 -7.38 -17.63
N GLU A 170 6.56 -7.18 -16.46
CA GLU A 170 6.01 -5.89 -16.06
C GLU A 170 7.10 -4.81 -15.92
N TYR A 171 8.27 -5.16 -15.37
CA TYR A 171 9.38 -4.22 -15.20
C TYR A 171 9.91 -3.63 -16.51
N GLN A 172 9.81 -4.37 -17.63
CA GLN A 172 10.20 -3.87 -18.96
C GLN A 172 9.39 -2.64 -19.41
N PHE A 173 8.17 -2.47 -18.90
CA PHE A 173 7.28 -1.37 -19.29
C PHE A 173 7.47 -0.09 -18.44
N LEU A 174 8.31 -0.14 -17.41
CA LEU A 174 8.58 1.02 -16.56
C LEU A 174 9.22 2.19 -17.29
N GLY A 175 9.94 1.97 -18.40
CA GLY A 175 10.64 3.03 -19.15
C GLY A 175 9.76 4.17 -19.66
N SER A 176 8.44 4.01 -19.64
CA SER A 176 7.46 5.01 -20.10
C SER A 176 6.86 5.90 -19.01
N ARG A 177 7.24 5.70 -17.73
CA ARG A 177 6.66 6.43 -16.59
C ARG A 177 7.18 7.85 -16.44
N SER A 178 6.32 8.75 -15.96
CA SER A 178 6.64 10.15 -15.62
C SER A 178 7.15 10.33 -14.18
N GLY A 179 7.00 9.31 -13.34
CA GLY A 179 7.31 9.41 -11.92
C GLY A 179 7.04 8.14 -11.12
N GLU A 180 7.57 8.09 -9.90
CA GLU A 180 7.41 6.97 -8.98
C GLU A 180 6.93 7.40 -7.60
N LEU A 181 6.00 6.62 -7.08
CA LEU A 181 5.33 6.83 -5.80
C LEU A 181 5.69 5.67 -4.89
N TYR A 182 6.21 5.94 -3.70
CA TYR A 182 6.56 4.91 -2.72
C TYR A 182 5.70 5.04 -1.48
N ASN A 183 5.15 3.92 -1.01
CA ASN A 183 4.48 3.84 0.28
C ASN A 183 5.49 3.72 1.43
N THR A 184 6.35 4.72 1.56
CA THR A 184 7.35 4.83 2.62
C THR A 184 7.60 6.29 2.96
N SER A 185 8.43 6.56 3.97
CA SER A 185 8.85 7.90 4.35
C SER A 185 10.37 8.06 4.20
N ARG A 186 10.83 9.25 3.80
CA ARG A 186 12.26 9.57 3.79
C ARG A 186 12.92 9.48 5.16
N SER A 187 12.15 9.64 6.24
CA SER A 187 12.63 9.43 7.61
C SER A 187 13.02 7.97 7.90
N ILE A 188 12.51 7.00 7.12
CA ILE A 188 12.82 5.58 7.28
C ILE A 188 13.79 5.12 6.17
N GLU A 189 13.39 5.30 4.92
CA GLU A 189 14.07 4.68 3.77
C GLU A 189 14.72 5.72 2.85
N GLY A 190 15.01 6.92 3.34
CA GLY A 190 15.60 8.02 2.56
C GLY A 190 16.89 7.64 1.83
N ASN A 191 17.75 6.83 2.46
CA ASN A 191 18.98 6.34 1.85
C ASN A 191 18.70 5.47 0.62
N PHE A 192 17.75 4.53 0.72
CA PHE A 192 17.39 3.64 -0.39
C PHE A 192 16.66 4.39 -1.50
N LEU A 193 15.79 5.34 -1.16
CA LEU A 193 15.17 6.24 -2.15
C LEU A 193 16.21 7.07 -2.92
N GLY A 194 17.26 7.54 -2.23
CA GLY A 194 18.38 8.23 -2.86
C GLY A 194 19.18 7.32 -3.81
N LEU A 195 19.40 6.06 -3.45
CA LEU A 195 20.05 5.07 -4.30
C LEU A 195 19.18 4.69 -5.51
N LEU A 196 17.88 4.50 -5.32
CA LEU A 196 16.92 4.26 -6.41
C LEU A 196 16.88 5.43 -7.40
N SER A 197 16.91 6.68 -6.90
CA SER A 197 17.02 7.86 -7.78
C SER A 197 18.24 7.77 -8.69
N LYS A 198 19.40 7.44 -8.14
CA LYS A 198 20.66 7.31 -8.91
C LYS A 198 20.59 6.14 -9.89
N LEU A 199 20.02 5.01 -9.46
CA LEU A 199 19.81 3.85 -10.32
C LEU A 199 18.99 4.25 -11.55
N THR A 200 17.83 4.88 -11.34
CA THR A 200 16.96 5.32 -12.45
C THR A 200 17.64 6.31 -13.39
N GLU A 201 18.47 7.22 -12.85
CA GLU A 201 19.28 8.16 -13.65
C GLU A 201 20.32 7.43 -14.52
N THR A 202 20.90 6.31 -14.04
CA THR A 202 21.88 5.52 -14.81
C THR A 202 21.24 4.56 -15.83
N THR A 203 20.08 3.98 -15.52
CA THR A 203 19.43 2.97 -16.36
C THR A 203 18.61 3.60 -17.50
N ILE A 204 18.09 4.80 -17.30
CA ILE A 204 17.25 5.48 -18.28
C ILE A 204 18.13 6.49 -19.03
N SER A 205 18.64 6.08 -20.18
CA SER A 205 19.50 6.85 -21.07
C SER A 205 18.87 8.14 -21.65
N ASN A 206 17.67 8.51 -21.21
CA ASN A 206 16.97 9.72 -21.61
C ASN A 206 17.18 10.80 -20.55
N GLU A 207 17.48 12.02 -20.99
CA GLU A 207 17.78 13.23 -20.19
C GLU A 207 16.72 13.66 -19.15
N LYS A 208 15.64 12.89 -18.98
CA LYS A 208 14.52 13.22 -18.09
C LYS A 208 14.66 12.47 -16.77
N LYS A 209 15.15 13.20 -15.76
CA LYS A 209 15.13 12.78 -14.36
C LYS A 209 13.72 12.34 -13.93
N ILE A 210 13.61 11.12 -13.40
CA ILE A 210 12.38 10.63 -12.80
C ILE A 210 12.23 11.23 -11.40
N ASN A 211 11.04 11.77 -11.12
CA ASN A 211 10.70 12.25 -9.79
C ASN A 211 10.22 11.08 -8.93
N ILE A 212 10.78 11.00 -7.71
CA ILE A 212 10.43 10.00 -6.70
C ILE A 212 9.76 10.72 -5.53
N TRP A 213 8.56 10.29 -5.16
CA TRP A 213 7.82 10.79 -4.00
C TRP A 213 7.62 9.68 -2.97
N ALA A 214 8.02 9.93 -1.72
CA ALA A 214 7.76 9.02 -0.60
C ALA A 214 6.57 9.56 0.21
N MET A 215 5.41 8.93 0.04
CA MET A 215 4.12 9.44 0.53
C MET A 215 3.52 8.56 1.62
N GLY A 216 4.29 7.60 2.11
CA GLY A 216 3.86 6.67 3.12
C GLY A 216 4.01 7.21 4.54
N PRO A 217 3.39 6.52 5.51
CA PRO A 217 2.53 5.35 5.33
C PRO A 217 1.12 5.76 4.88
N LEU A 218 0.68 5.22 3.74
CA LEU A 218 -0.65 5.40 3.16
C LEU A 218 -1.73 4.54 3.83
N ASN A 219 -1.41 3.94 4.98
CA ASN A 219 -2.38 3.33 5.85
C ASN A 219 -2.52 4.21 7.08
N PRO A 220 -3.35 5.26 7.06
CA PRO A 220 -3.67 5.98 8.26
C PRO A 220 -4.37 4.98 9.18
N VAL A 221 -3.72 4.64 10.29
CA VAL A 221 -4.38 3.98 11.42
C VAL A 221 -5.27 5.02 12.09
N THR A 222 -6.19 5.62 11.35
CA THR A 222 -7.32 6.33 11.93
C THR A 222 -8.29 5.25 12.37
N ILE A 223 -8.07 4.74 13.59
CA ILE A 223 -9.10 4.03 14.34
C ILE A 223 -10.20 5.07 14.57
N SER A 224 -11.13 5.18 13.62
CA SER A 224 -12.31 5.98 13.78
C SER A 224 -13.03 5.45 15.02
N SER A 225 -13.04 6.24 16.09
CA SER A 225 -13.82 5.97 17.31
C SER A 225 -15.32 6.00 17.07
N LYS A 226 -15.77 6.22 15.81
CA LYS A 226 -17.17 6.07 15.43
C LYS A 226 -17.59 4.62 15.62
N VAL A 227 -18.14 4.40 16.82
CA VAL A 227 -19.05 3.32 17.16
C VAL A 227 -19.95 3.08 15.95
N SER A 228 -20.01 1.84 15.50
CA SER A 228 -20.91 1.43 14.42
C SER A 228 -22.31 2.00 14.68
N SER A 229 -22.95 2.51 13.64
CA SER A 229 -24.34 2.99 13.68
C SER A 229 -25.37 1.91 14.09
N THR A 230 -24.90 0.68 14.31
CA THR A 230 -25.68 -0.47 14.78
C THR A 230 -25.61 -0.69 16.30
N GLY A 231 -24.83 0.09 17.05
CA GLY A 231 -24.75 0.03 18.52
C GLY A 231 -24.20 -1.28 19.10
N ARG A 232 -23.82 -2.25 18.24
CA ARG A 232 -23.11 -3.47 18.64
C ARG A 232 -21.64 -3.32 18.29
N ARG A 233 -20.80 -3.25 19.31
CA ARG A 233 -19.36 -3.45 19.14
C ARG A 233 -19.10 -4.93 18.84
N ASP A 234 -17.98 -5.18 18.18
CA ASP A 234 -17.50 -6.53 17.97
C ASP A 234 -17.09 -7.14 19.33
N LYS A 235 -17.51 -8.38 19.61
CA LYS A 235 -17.21 -9.08 20.87
C LYS A 235 -15.71 -9.19 21.14
N CYS A 236 -14.89 -9.27 20.08
CA CYS A 236 -13.44 -9.29 20.18
C CYS A 236 -12.90 -7.95 20.71
N LEU A 237 -13.44 -6.83 20.21
CA LEU A 237 -13.07 -5.50 20.67
C LEU A 237 -13.57 -5.24 22.09
N GLU A 238 -14.77 -5.69 22.45
CA GLU A 238 -15.26 -5.63 23.84
C GLU A 238 -14.38 -6.44 24.80
N TRP A 239 -13.90 -7.62 24.38
CA TRP A 239 -12.94 -8.39 25.17
C TRP A 239 -11.60 -7.66 25.29
N LEU A 240 -11.11 -7.06 24.21
CA LEU A 240 -9.84 -6.30 24.19
C LEU A 240 -9.89 -5.07 25.11
N ASP A 241 -11.01 -4.35 25.12
CA ASP A 241 -11.25 -3.18 25.97
C ASP A 241 -11.11 -3.50 27.48
N ASN A 242 -11.31 -4.76 27.87
CA ASN A 242 -11.18 -5.23 29.26
C ASN A 242 -9.77 -5.69 29.64
N GLN A 243 -8.78 -5.57 28.76
CA GLN A 243 -7.40 -5.98 29.02
C GLN A 243 -6.52 -4.80 29.45
N LYS A 244 -5.39 -5.09 30.10
CA LYS A 244 -4.43 -4.04 30.46
C LYS A 244 -3.78 -3.48 29.19
N PRO A 245 -3.39 -2.20 29.14
CA PRO A 245 -2.61 -1.66 28.03
C PRO A 245 -1.36 -2.49 27.74
N ASN A 246 -1.03 -2.69 26.47
CA ASN A 246 0.15 -3.44 26.01
C ASN A 246 0.23 -4.90 26.51
N SER A 247 -0.89 -5.53 26.89
CA SER A 247 -0.92 -6.88 27.47
C SER A 247 -1.46 -7.97 26.53
N VAL A 248 -1.83 -7.63 25.30
CA VAL A 248 -2.45 -8.57 24.35
C VAL A 248 -1.64 -8.60 23.06
N MET A 249 -1.28 -9.80 22.61
CA MET A 249 -0.59 -10.00 21.34
C MET A 249 -1.62 -10.20 20.21
N TYR A 250 -1.51 -9.43 19.13
CA TYR A 250 -2.27 -9.65 17.90
C TYR A 250 -1.45 -10.49 16.93
N ILE A 251 -2.05 -11.56 16.41
CA ILE A 251 -1.39 -12.54 15.55
C ILE A 251 -2.23 -12.72 14.30
N CYS A 252 -1.67 -12.38 13.15
CA CYS A 252 -2.30 -12.54 11.85
C CYS A 252 -1.23 -12.78 10.80
N PHE A 253 -1.36 -13.88 10.06
CA PHE A 253 -0.42 -14.29 9.00
C PHE A 253 -0.83 -13.77 7.62
N GLY A 254 -1.74 -12.80 7.57
CA GLY A 254 -2.20 -12.17 6.33
C GLY A 254 -3.07 -13.08 5.47
N THR A 255 -3.13 -12.81 4.17
CA THR A 255 -4.05 -13.47 3.23
C THR A 255 -3.37 -14.54 2.37
N THR A 256 -2.04 -14.54 2.30
CA THR A 256 -1.27 -15.36 1.36
C THR A 256 -0.48 -16.52 1.99
N ILE A 257 -0.15 -16.45 3.28
CA ILE A 257 0.66 -17.48 3.93
C ILE A 257 -0.24 -18.61 4.39
N SER A 258 -0.06 -19.84 3.90
CA SER A 258 -0.68 -21.05 4.48
C SER A 258 0.35 -21.79 5.33
N MET A 259 -0.07 -22.32 6.49
CA MET A 259 0.78 -23.11 7.37
C MET A 259 0.36 -24.58 7.36
N THR A 260 1.30 -25.48 7.59
CA THR A 260 0.97 -26.89 7.83
C THR A 260 0.30 -27.06 9.20
N ASN A 261 -0.45 -28.15 9.39
CA ASN A 261 -1.06 -28.47 10.68
C ASN A 261 -0.02 -28.53 11.82
N ASP A 262 1.16 -29.10 11.55
CA ASP A 262 2.25 -29.17 12.52
C ASP A 262 2.76 -27.77 12.92
N GLN A 263 2.90 -26.85 11.96
CA GLN A 263 3.29 -25.47 12.24
C GLN A 263 2.24 -24.74 13.08
N ILE A 264 0.95 -24.95 12.76
CA ILE A 264 -0.18 -24.38 13.51
C ILE A 264 -0.20 -24.91 14.94
N GLU A 265 0.00 -26.22 15.13
CA GLU A 265 0.09 -26.84 16.45
C GLU A 265 1.24 -26.24 17.26
N GLN A 266 2.41 -26.05 16.64
CA GLN A 266 3.54 -25.44 17.32
C GLN A 266 3.30 -23.98 17.71
N VAL A 267 2.66 -23.18 16.85
CA VAL A 267 2.25 -21.81 17.19
C VAL A 267 1.29 -21.86 18.38
N ALA A 268 0.29 -22.74 18.37
CA ALA A 268 -0.66 -22.89 19.48
C ALA A 268 0.04 -23.26 20.81
N VAL A 269 0.94 -24.24 20.79
CA VAL A 269 1.74 -24.65 21.97
C VAL A 269 2.60 -23.51 22.47
N GLY A 270 3.28 -22.78 21.59
CA GLY A 270 4.09 -21.62 21.94
C GLY A 270 3.28 -20.49 22.59
N LEU A 271 2.07 -20.24 22.09
CA LEU A 271 1.16 -19.25 22.65
C LEU A 271 0.64 -19.67 24.03
N GLU A 272 0.21 -20.92 24.19
CA GLU A 272 -0.24 -21.44 25.49
C GLU A 272 0.87 -21.35 26.55
N GLN A 273 2.09 -21.77 26.19
CA GLN A 273 3.25 -21.73 27.08
C GLN A 273 3.78 -20.32 27.38
N SER A 274 3.37 -19.31 26.60
CA SER A 274 3.76 -17.92 26.83
C SER A 274 2.99 -17.27 27.99
N GLY A 275 1.81 -17.81 28.34
CA GLY A 275 0.90 -17.22 29.32
C GLY A 275 0.37 -15.82 28.94
N THR A 276 0.68 -15.35 27.73
CA THR A 276 0.28 -14.02 27.23
C THR A 276 -1.12 -14.12 26.62
N LYS A 277 -1.97 -13.13 26.89
CA LYS A 277 -3.29 -13.04 26.23
C LYS A 277 -3.08 -12.69 24.75
N PHE A 278 -3.82 -13.31 23.84
CA PHE A 278 -3.66 -13.05 22.42
C PHE A 278 -4.98 -13.04 21.65
N ILE A 279 -4.97 -12.36 20.50
CA ILE A 279 -6.00 -12.45 19.46
C ILE A 279 -5.31 -13.05 18.25
N TRP A 280 -5.72 -14.26 17.87
CA TRP A 280 -5.19 -14.95 16.69
C TRP A 280 -6.26 -15.07 15.62
N VAL A 281 -6.01 -14.43 14.47
CA VAL A 281 -6.86 -14.58 13.28
C VAL A 281 -6.53 -15.91 12.61
N PHE A 282 -7.45 -16.87 12.74
CA PHE A 282 -7.34 -18.20 12.17
C PHE A 282 -8.25 -18.31 10.95
N ARG A 283 -7.72 -18.66 9.77
CA ARG A 283 -8.50 -18.69 8.53
C ARG A 283 -8.91 -20.11 8.17
N ASP A 284 -9.95 -20.22 7.36
CA ASP A 284 -10.40 -21.52 6.85
C ASP A 284 -9.37 -22.17 5.93
N ALA A 285 -8.56 -21.39 5.21
CA ALA A 285 -7.43 -21.90 4.43
C ALA A 285 -6.30 -22.51 5.31
N ASP A 286 -6.28 -22.20 6.61
CA ASP A 286 -5.36 -22.79 7.59
C ASP A 286 -5.94 -24.08 8.20
N LYS A 287 -7.20 -24.43 7.88
CA LYS A 287 -7.80 -25.72 8.23
C LYS A 287 -7.42 -26.72 7.15
N GLY A 288 -6.29 -27.41 7.31
CA GLY A 288 -6.10 -28.67 6.60
C GLY A 288 -7.29 -29.60 6.88
N ASP A 289 -7.69 -30.42 5.92
CA ASP A 289 -8.77 -31.40 6.09
C ASP A 289 -8.58 -32.16 7.42
N HIS A 290 -9.61 -32.09 8.28
CA HIS A 290 -9.73 -32.70 9.62
C HIS A 290 -9.45 -31.78 10.83
N CYS A 291 -10.18 -30.66 10.94
CA CYS A 291 -10.45 -30.06 12.25
C CYS A 291 -11.66 -30.73 12.94
N THR A 292 -11.53 -31.98 13.37
CA THR A 292 -12.53 -32.66 14.24
C THR A 292 -11.94 -33.33 15.48
N ARG A 293 -10.64 -33.19 15.78
CA ARG A 293 -10.04 -33.87 16.95
C ARG A 293 -8.98 -33.07 17.73
N ALA A 294 -9.12 -31.75 17.85
CA ALA A 294 -8.34 -30.97 18.82
C ALA A 294 -8.88 -31.06 20.27
N ARG A 295 -9.18 -32.28 20.76
CA ARG A 295 -9.47 -32.55 22.19
C ARG A 295 -8.67 -33.71 22.78
N ALA A 296 -7.79 -34.36 22.02
CA ALA A 296 -7.04 -35.50 22.53
C ALA A 296 -5.72 -35.69 21.77
N CYS A 297 -4.69 -34.92 22.13
CA CYS A 297 -3.29 -35.36 22.03
C CYS A 297 -2.35 -34.41 22.80
N CYS A 298 -2.54 -34.31 24.11
CA CYS A 298 -1.45 -33.90 25.01
C CYS A 298 -0.50 -35.10 25.15
N ARG A 299 0.34 -35.33 24.15
CA ARG A 299 1.55 -36.14 24.31
C ARG A 299 2.71 -35.32 23.79
N SER A 300 3.23 -34.51 24.71
CA SER A 300 4.35 -33.60 24.54
C SER A 300 5.63 -34.32 24.09
N PRO A 301 6.21 -33.97 22.93
CA PRO A 301 7.65 -33.92 22.78
C PRO A 301 8.13 -32.58 23.37
N SER A 302 9.01 -32.63 24.36
CA SER A 302 9.70 -31.46 24.88
C SER A 302 10.63 -30.87 23.81
N LEU A 303 10.22 -29.80 23.12
CA LEU A 303 11.02 -29.12 22.09
C LEU A 303 10.86 -27.57 22.17
N PRO A 304 11.82 -26.79 21.61
CA PRO A 304 12.25 -25.50 22.15
C PRO A 304 11.37 -24.27 21.84
N GLN A 305 10.16 -24.44 21.31
CA GLN A 305 9.48 -23.38 20.55
C GLN A 305 8.68 -22.37 21.39
N GLY A 306 8.60 -22.56 22.71
CA GLY A 306 8.20 -21.50 23.64
C GLY A 306 9.27 -20.40 23.82
N LYS A 307 10.51 -20.63 23.36
CA LYS A 307 11.61 -19.67 23.53
C LYS A 307 11.38 -18.38 22.75
N SER A 308 10.95 -18.44 21.49
CA SER A 308 10.86 -17.23 20.64
C SER A 308 9.79 -16.24 21.13
N VAL A 309 8.60 -16.72 21.50
CA VAL A 309 7.54 -15.86 22.07
C VAL A 309 7.96 -15.32 23.43
N ARG A 310 8.60 -16.14 24.29
CA ARG A 310 9.13 -15.67 25.57
C ARG A 310 10.27 -14.67 25.41
N THR A 311 11.17 -14.88 24.45
CA THR A 311 12.23 -13.92 24.11
C THR A 311 11.57 -12.61 23.68
N LEU A 312 10.65 -12.65 22.72
CA LEU A 312 9.98 -11.44 22.28
C LEU A 312 9.26 -10.73 23.43
N MET A 313 8.56 -11.44 24.32
CA MET A 313 7.72 -10.82 25.35
C MET A 313 8.46 -10.46 26.64
N ALA A 314 9.49 -11.21 27.03
CA ALA A 314 10.05 -11.19 28.39
C ALA A 314 11.59 -11.12 28.45
N SER A 315 12.30 -11.02 27.32
CA SER A 315 13.75 -10.76 27.32
C SER A 315 14.08 -9.30 27.05
N ASP A 316 15.28 -8.90 27.48
CA ASP A 316 15.84 -7.57 27.18
C ASP A 316 15.93 -7.33 25.66
N GLU A 317 16.26 -8.35 24.87
CA GLU A 317 16.24 -8.28 23.41
C GLU A 317 14.84 -7.99 22.86
N GLY A 318 13.81 -8.64 23.43
CA GLY A 318 12.41 -8.38 23.11
C GLY A 318 11.96 -6.96 23.49
N ASP A 319 12.43 -6.45 24.62
CA ASP A 319 12.23 -5.06 25.04
C ASP A 319 12.88 -4.06 24.07
N GLU A 320 14.12 -4.32 23.65
CA GLU A 320 14.80 -3.50 22.64
C GLU A 320 14.08 -3.53 21.29
N MET A 321 13.59 -4.69 20.85
CA MET A 321 12.78 -4.81 19.64
C MET A 321 11.49 -3.99 19.72
N ARG A 322 10.76 -4.06 20.84
CA ARG A 322 9.56 -3.25 21.08
C ARG A 322 9.86 -1.76 21.11
N LYS A 323 10.95 -1.35 21.78
CA LYS A 323 11.38 0.05 21.84
C LYS A 323 11.68 0.57 20.44
N ARG A 324 12.45 -0.16 19.63
CA ARG A 324 12.71 0.19 18.23
C ARG A 324 11.42 0.31 17.41
N ALA A 325 10.47 -0.61 17.59
CA ALA A 325 9.17 -0.55 16.92
C ALA A 325 8.34 0.69 17.34
N ALA A 326 8.38 1.05 18.63
CA ALA A 326 7.71 2.24 19.15
C ALA A 326 8.34 3.53 18.61
N ASP A 327 9.67 3.61 18.59
CA ASP A 327 10.44 4.74 18.04
C ASP A 327 10.18 4.89 16.54
N LEU A 328 10.18 3.79 15.78
CA LEU A 328 9.82 3.76 14.36
C LEU A 328 8.38 4.25 14.15
N GLY A 329 7.44 3.78 14.98
CA GLY A 329 6.04 4.23 14.93
C GLY A 329 5.88 5.71 15.25
N ALA A 330 6.70 6.26 16.17
CA ALA A 330 6.70 7.69 16.48
C ALA A 330 7.25 8.51 15.30
N ALA A 331 8.38 8.11 14.72
CA ALA A 331 8.94 8.75 13.54
C ALA A 331 7.95 8.76 12.37
N LEU A 332 7.19 7.67 12.18
CA LEU A 332 6.13 7.59 11.17
C LEU A 332 5.01 8.59 11.40
N ARG A 333 4.48 8.69 12.63
CA ARG A 333 3.43 9.66 12.94
C ARG A 333 3.90 11.09 12.69
N THR A 334 5.09 11.44 13.18
CA THR A 334 5.71 12.76 12.94
C THR A 334 5.89 13.03 11.45
N SER A 335 6.22 12.02 10.64
CA SER A 335 6.38 12.20 9.19
C SER A 335 5.06 12.52 8.47
N THR A 336 3.92 12.07 9.01
CA THR A 336 2.58 12.26 8.44
C THR A 336 1.81 13.45 9.00
N ASP A 337 2.25 13.98 10.14
CA ASP A 337 1.67 15.18 10.77
C ASP A 337 1.86 16.44 9.88
N GLU A 338 1.16 17.52 10.22
CA GLU A 338 1.30 18.80 9.51
C GLU A 338 2.76 19.29 9.53
N GLY A 339 3.32 19.58 8.36
CA GLY A 339 4.74 19.94 8.20
C GLY A 339 5.72 18.76 8.25
N GLY A 340 5.24 17.53 8.46
CA GLY A 340 6.03 16.31 8.38
C GLY A 340 6.54 16.02 6.96
N VAL A 341 7.63 15.24 6.85
CA VAL A 341 8.29 15.00 5.56
C VAL A 341 7.40 14.31 4.53
N SER A 342 6.64 13.29 4.94
CA SER A 342 5.71 12.59 4.04
C SER A 342 4.55 13.49 3.66
N ARG A 343 4.08 14.33 4.58
CA ARG A 343 3.02 15.32 4.30
C ARG A 343 3.48 16.38 3.29
N MET A 344 4.70 16.88 3.41
CA MET A 344 5.27 17.82 2.45
C MET A 344 5.47 17.18 1.06
N GLU A 345 5.93 15.93 1.00
CA GLU A 345 6.03 15.21 -0.27
C GLU A 345 4.67 14.96 -0.91
N TRP A 346 3.65 14.67 -0.10
CA TRP A 346 2.27 14.56 -0.54
C TRP A 346 1.75 15.87 -1.15
N ASP A 347 1.89 16.99 -0.43
CA ASP A 347 1.43 18.29 -0.92
C ASP A 347 2.20 18.72 -2.18
N SER A 348 3.49 18.38 -2.27
CA SER A 348 4.31 18.55 -3.47
C SER A 348 3.80 17.73 -4.66
N PHE A 349 3.46 16.45 -4.44
CA PHE A 349 2.90 15.58 -5.47
C PHE A 349 1.53 16.08 -5.95
N VAL A 350 0.63 16.44 -5.03
CA VAL A 350 -0.69 17.00 -5.38
C VAL A 350 -0.53 18.28 -6.19
N LYS A 351 0.34 19.21 -5.76
CA LYS A 351 0.64 20.43 -6.52
C LYS A 351 1.21 20.11 -7.91
N HIS A 352 2.05 19.08 -8.02
CA HIS A 352 2.64 18.64 -9.27
C HIS A 352 1.60 18.09 -10.26
N ILE A 353 0.66 17.27 -9.81
CA ILE A 353 -0.38 16.71 -10.68
C ILE A 353 -1.46 17.75 -11.02
N LEU A 354 -1.69 18.74 -10.16
CA LEU A 354 -2.69 19.80 -10.35
C LEU A 354 -2.18 21.04 -11.09
N ARG A 355 -0.89 21.13 -11.41
CA ARG A 355 -0.33 22.30 -12.12
C ARG A 355 -1.08 22.61 -13.43
N SER A 356 -1.22 23.90 -13.70
CA SER A 356 -1.85 24.50 -14.88
C SER A 356 -1.07 24.24 -16.16
#